data_AF-A0A1H3AVS3-F1
#
_entry.id   AF-A0A1H3AVS3-F1
#
_cell.length_a   1.000
_cell.length_b   1.000
_cell.length_c   1.000
_cell.angle_alpha   90.00
_cell.angle_beta   90.00
_cell.angle_gamma   90.00
#
_symmetry.space_group_name_H-M   'P 1'
#
loop_
_entity.id
_entity.type
_entity.pdbx_description
1 polymer ?
#
loop_
_entity_poly.entity_id
_entity_poly.type
_entity_poly.pdbx_seq_one_letter_code
_entity_poly.pdbx_strand_id
1 'polypeptide(L)' 'MAIEFMGYKPLENDYKFWLVVNPSTWLIPTFIALAVTAVLVHIVAFDLEGQGWHAPAPAAVEAAAPAAQ' A
#
# COMPACT_ATOMS: atom_id res chain seq x y z
N MET A 1 -26.48 8.49 8.49
CA MET A 1 -26.72 7.62 9.66
C MET A 1 -25.50 7.80 10.55
N ALA A 2 -25.66 8.36 11.75
CA ALA A 2 -24.52 8.47 12.67
C ALA A 2 -24.13 7.05 13.08
N ILE A 3 -22.86 6.69 12.90
CA ILE A 3 -22.33 5.40 13.38
C ILE A 3 -22.15 5.55 14.88
N GLU A 4 -23.07 5.02 15.65
CA GLU A 4 -23.02 5.02 17.11
C GLU A 4 -23.23 3.59 17.62
N PHE A 5 -22.41 3.20 18.59
CA PHE A 5 -22.51 1.89 19.24
C PHE A 5 -22.50 2.08 20.75
N MET A 6 -23.59 1.74 21.43
CA MET A 6 -23.71 1.90 22.90
C MET A 6 -23.37 3.32 23.39
N GLY A 7 -23.72 4.35 22.61
CA GLY A 7 -23.39 5.75 22.92
C GLY A 7 -21.94 6.15 22.62
N TYR A 8 -21.10 5.23 22.15
CA TYR A 8 -19.79 5.54 21.59
C TYR A 8 -19.94 6.08 20.18
N LYS A 9 -19.32 7.24 19.93
CA LYS A 9 -19.24 7.87 18.62
C LYS A 9 -17.81 7.78 18.09
N PRO A 10 -17.48 6.80 17.21
CA PRO A 10 -16.10 6.54 16.80
C PRO A 10 -15.43 7.76 16.17
N LEU A 11 -16.11 8.41 15.23
CA LEU A 11 -15.56 9.58 14.53
C LEU A 11 -15.21 10.76 15.44
N GLU A 12 -15.87 10.88 16.60
CA GLU A 12 -15.59 11.94 17.58
C GLU A 12 -14.61 11.49 18.67
N ASN A 13 -14.43 10.19 18.91
CA ASN A 13 -13.76 9.67 20.09
C ASN A 13 -12.54 8.76 19.82
N ASP A 14 -12.32 8.28 18.59
CA ASP A 14 -11.24 7.32 18.29
C ASP A 14 -9.85 7.87 18.59
N TYR A 15 -9.65 9.19 18.51
CA TYR A 15 -8.38 9.84 18.90
C TYR A 15 -7.97 9.51 20.35
N LYS A 16 -8.94 9.17 21.22
CA LYS A 16 -8.71 8.82 22.63
C LYS A 16 -7.94 7.51 22.79
N PHE A 17 -7.86 6.67 21.75
CA PHE A 17 -6.99 5.49 21.76
C PHE A 17 -5.54 5.84 22.14
N TRP A 18 -5.05 6.98 21.69
CA TRP A 18 -3.69 7.46 21.96
C TRP A 18 -3.47 7.93 23.41
N LEU A 19 -4.53 8.02 24.23
CA LEU A 19 -4.39 8.29 25.67
C LEU A 19 -3.92 7.05 26.46
N VAL A 20 -4.06 5.86 25.88
CA VAL A 20 -3.68 4.59 26.52
C VAL A 20 -2.53 3.92 25.77
N VAL A 21 -2.45 4.13 24.45
CA VAL A 21 -1.38 3.60 23.60
C VAL A 21 -0.46 4.74 23.16
N ASN A 22 0.83 4.65 23.49
CA ASN A 22 1.79 5.65 23.03
C ASN A 22 2.08 5.47 21.52
N PRO A 23 1.74 6.44 20.66
CA PRO A 23 1.99 6.34 19.23
C PRO A 23 3.48 6.21 18.90
N SER A 24 4.37 6.88 19.62
CA SER A 24 5.82 6.83 19.37
C SER A 24 6.41 5.45 19.63
N THR A 25 5.83 4.68 20.57
CA THR A 25 6.26 3.31 20.85
C THR A 25 5.84 2.34 19.74
N TRP A 26 4.67 2.56 19.13
CA TRP A 26 4.09 1.64 18.15
C TRP A 26 4.34 2.02 16.68
N LEU A 27 4.78 3.26 16.42
CA LEU A 27 5.11 3.72 15.07
C LEU A 27 6.20 2.85 14.42
N ILE A 28 7.30 2.60 15.15
CA ILE A 28 8.44 1.84 14.63
C ILE A 28 8.07 0.37 14.36
N PRO A 29 7.44 -0.38 15.29
CA PRO A 29 6.92 -1.72 14.99
C PRO A 29 5.97 -1.76 13.79
N THR A 30 5.09 -0.76 13.65
CA THR A 30 4.17 -0.68 12.50
C THR A 30 4.92 -0.52 11.19
N PHE A 31 5.94 0.35 11.15
CA PHE A 31 6.77 0.50 9.96
C PHE A 31 7.61 -0.73 9.65
N ILE A 32 8.10 -1.44 10.66
CA ILE A 32 8.78 -2.74 10.45
C ILE A 32 7.80 -3.75 9.85
N ALA A 33 6.59 -3.88 10.39
CA ALA A 33 5.59 -4.79 9.86
C ALA A 33 5.21 -4.45 8.41
N LEU A 34 5.02 -3.16 8.10
CA LEU A 34 4.78 -2.68 6.73
C LEU A 34 5.95 -2.99 5.81
N ALA A 35 7.19 -2.74 6.24
CA ALA A 35 8.37 -3.01 5.45
C ALA A 35 8.52 -4.52 5.15
N VAL A 36 8.36 -5.37 6.17
CA VAL A 36 8.38 -6.83 6.00
C VAL A 36 7.29 -7.28 5.05
N THR A 37 6.06 -6.77 5.22
CA THR A 37 4.94 -7.09 4.32
C THR A 37 5.26 -6.68 2.88
N ALA A 38 5.78 -5.48 2.67
CA ALA A 38 6.18 -5.01 1.36
C ALA A 38 7.23 -5.92 0.73
N VAL A 39 8.31 -6.23 1.46
CA VAL A 39 9.37 -7.13 0.97
C VAL A 39 8.81 -8.49 0.57
N LEU A 40 7.97 -9.10 1.41
CA LEU A 40 7.37 -10.41 1.13
C LEU A 40 6.48 -10.39 -0.12
N VAL A 41 5.64 -9.36 -0.25
CA VAL A 41 4.79 -9.19 -1.45
C VAL A 41 5.65 -9.10 -2.70
N HIS A 42 6.75 -8.35 -2.66
CA HIS A 42 7.64 -8.24 -3.82
C HIS A 42 8.35 -9.56 -4.09
N ILE A 43 8.88 -10.26 -3.07
CA ILE A 43 9.50 -11.60 -3.27
C ILE A 43 8.54 -12.52 -4.02
N VAL A 44 7.29 -12.62 -3.57
CA VAL A 44 6.28 -13.46 -4.23
C VAL A 44 5.95 -12.94 -5.62
N ALA A 45 5.73 -11.63 -5.79
CA ALA A 45 5.41 -11.05 -7.09
C ALA A 45 6.51 -11.25 -8.13
N PHE A 46 7.78 -11.25 -7.72
CA PHE A 46 8.92 -11.49 -8.61
C PHE A 46 9.14 -12.97 -8.95
N ASP A 47 8.58 -13.90 -8.17
CA ASP A 47 8.62 -15.35 -8.43
C ASP A 47 7.51 -15.82 -9.38
N LEU A 48 6.46 -15.00 -9.57
CA LEU A 48 5.34 -15.32 -10.46
C LEU A 48 5.73 -15.18 -11.95
N GLU A 49 5.32 -16.16 -12.75
CA GLU A 49 5.48 -16.11 -14.20
C GLU A 49 4.71 -14.91 -14.80
N GLY A 50 5.34 -14.17 -15.71
CA GLY A 50 4.76 -12.99 -16.33
C GLY A 50 4.74 -11.72 -15.46
N GLN A 51 5.40 -11.73 -14.30
CA GLN A 51 5.59 -10.57 -13.43
C GLN A 51 7.08 -10.33 -13.15
N GLY A 52 7.41 -9.17 -12.58
CA GLY A 52 8.76 -8.86 -12.12
C GLY A 52 9.83 -9.00 -13.21
N TRP A 53 10.80 -9.89 -12.99
CA TRP A 53 11.90 -10.17 -13.93
C TRP A 53 11.47 -10.99 -15.15
N HIS A 54 10.30 -11.64 -15.07
CA HIS A 54 9.74 -12.48 -16.12
C HIS A 54 8.62 -11.77 -16.89
N ALA A 55 8.39 -10.48 -16.61
CA ALA A 55 7.38 -9.70 -17.29
C ALA A 55 7.76 -9.52 -18.78
N PRO A 56 6.83 -9.80 -19.73
CA PRO A 56 7.10 -9.58 -21.15
C PRO A 56 7.37 -8.09 -21.39
N ALA A 57 8.38 -7.81 -22.21
CA ALA A 57 8.67 -6.44 -22.61
C ALA A 57 7.42 -5.83 -23.29
N PRO A 58 7.00 -4.61 -22.93
CA PRO A 58 5.90 -3.96 -23.61
C PRO A 58 6.25 -3.81 -25.09
N ALA A 59 5.28 -4.02 -25.98
CA ALA A 59 5.47 -3.84 -27.41
C ALA A 59 6.03 -2.43 -27.67
N ALA A 60 7.19 -2.36 -28.33
CA ALA A 60 7.78 -1.10 -28.71
C ALA A 60 6.80 -0.36 -29.63
N VAL A 61 6.28 0.79 -29.17
CA VAL A 61 5.52 1.68 -30.04
C VAL A 61 6.55 2.38 -30.93
N GLU A 62 6.69 1.90 -32.16
CA GLU A 62 7.42 2.61 -33.19
C GLU A 62 6.75 3.98 -33.36
N ALA A 63 7.47 5.05 -33.02
CA ALA A 63 6.98 6.40 -33.26
C ALA A 63 6.73 6.52 -34.77
N ALA A 64 5.47 6.74 -35.17
CA ALA A 64 5.10 6.90 -36.56
C ALA A 64 6.02 7.95 -37.20
N ALA A 65 6.71 7.58 -38.28
CA ALA A 65 7.58 8.48 -39.01
C ALA A 65 6.79 9.75 -39.36
N PRO A 66 7.40 10.95 -39.24
CA PRO A 66 6.70 12.19 -39.55
C PRO A 66 6.20 12.10 -40.99
N ALA A 67 4.91 12.34 -41.19
CA ALA A 67 4.30 12.33 -42.51
C ALA A 67 5.08 13.30 -43.41
N ALA A 68 5.64 12.77 -44.50
CA ALA A 68 6.27 13.59 -45.52
C ALA A 68 5.20 14.55 -46.08
N GLN A 69 5.46 15.85 -45.92
CA GLN A 69 4.69 16.93 -46.53
C GLN A 69 5.04 17.06 -48.01
#